data_AF-A0A3F2U412-F1
#
_entry.id   AF-A0A3F2U412-F1
#
_cell.length_a   1.000
_cell.length_b   1.000
_cell.length_c   1.000
_cell.angle_alpha   90.00
_cell.angle_beta   90.00
_cell.angle_gamma   90.00
#
_symmetry.space_group_name_H-M   'P 1'
#
loop_
_entity.id
_entity.type
_entity.pdbx_description
1 polymer ?
#
loop_
_entity_poly.entity_id
_entity_poly.type
_entity_poly.pdbx_seq_one_letter_code
_entity_poly.pdbx_strand_id
1 'polypeptide(L)'
;MAKKPLSRDELIAQLEALDTATETAKLEAEVSRLTGEVAALTAQRTSLEKQVRQFEKDMDTIRQAVRGIDIRSRTYGADERSQALMEAAAAASRTSMAHVGVGIRKGTHDPVTGLEYTADTKTVRDLSAGTPKVTSAELERIFPEMAGPVTYVTEEEAEASFTADAALLDKSVSASEIAGA
;
A
#
# COMPACT_ATOMS: atom_id res chain seq x y z
N MET A 1 -57.65 -97.38 19.44
CA MET A 1 -56.23 -97.63 19.79
C MET A 1 -55.85 -96.62 20.86
N ALA A 2 -55.89 -97.00 22.14
CA ALA A 2 -55.42 -96.11 23.22
C ALA A 2 -53.89 -96.01 23.14
N LYS A 3 -53.34 -94.78 23.07
CA LYS A 3 -51.90 -94.57 23.15
C LYS A 3 -51.41 -95.16 24.48
N LYS A 4 -50.40 -96.04 24.43
CA LYS A 4 -49.74 -96.53 25.65
C LYS A 4 -49.25 -95.32 26.46
N PRO A 5 -49.46 -95.31 27.79
CA PRO A 5 -48.92 -94.25 28.62
C PRO A 5 -47.39 -94.28 28.54
N LEU A 6 -46.77 -93.11 28.35
CA LEU A 6 -45.31 -92.98 28.34
C LEU A 6 -44.74 -93.39 29.70
N SER A 7 -43.58 -94.04 29.65
CA SER A 7 -42.85 -94.37 30.88
C SER A 7 -42.23 -93.10 31.48
N ARG A 8 -41.98 -93.12 32.79
CA ARG A 8 -41.36 -91.99 33.50
C ARG A 8 -40.02 -91.59 32.89
N ASP A 9 -39.21 -92.57 32.48
CA ASP A 9 -37.88 -92.34 31.92
C ASP A 9 -37.97 -91.67 30.54
N GLU A 10 -38.96 -92.04 29.73
CA GLU A 10 -39.23 -91.37 28.45
C GLU A 10 -39.66 -89.91 28.64
N LEU A 11 -40.45 -89.61 29.68
CA LEU A 11 -40.86 -88.23 29.99
C LEU A 11 -39.67 -87.37 30.45
N ILE A 12 -38.75 -87.93 31.25
CA ILE A 12 -37.53 -87.22 31.67
C ILE A 12 -36.65 -86.93 30.45
N ALA A 13 -36.42 -87.92 29.59
CA ALA A 13 -35.65 -87.74 28.37
C ALA A 13 -36.28 -86.69 27.42
N GLN A 14 -37.61 -86.64 27.33
CA GLN A 14 -38.31 -85.61 26.58
C GLN A 14 -38.14 -84.21 27.18
N LEU A 15 -38.15 -84.10 28.52
CA LEU A 15 -37.96 -82.83 29.20
C LEU A 15 -36.54 -82.29 28.97
N GLU A 16 -35.52 -83.14 29.13
CA GLU A 16 -34.12 -82.79 28.88
C GLU A 16 -33.88 -82.40 27.40
N ALA A 17 -34.48 -83.13 26.46
CA ALA A 17 -34.43 -82.80 25.05
C ALA A 17 -35.10 -81.46 24.75
N LEU A 18 -36.18 -81.12 25.45
CA LEU A 18 -36.87 -79.84 25.28
C LEU A 18 -36.07 -78.69 25.89
N ASP A 19 -35.51 -78.86 27.08
CA ASP A 19 -34.68 -77.86 27.73
C ASP A 19 -33.45 -77.53 26.87
N THR A 20 -32.73 -78.57 26.42
CA THR A 20 -31.58 -78.40 25.51
C THR A 20 -31.98 -77.72 24.20
N ALA A 21 -33.11 -78.09 23.59
CA ALA A 21 -33.62 -77.43 22.38
C ALA A 21 -33.94 -75.94 22.59
N THR A 22 -34.45 -75.57 23.77
CA THR A 22 -34.73 -74.16 24.08
C THR A 22 -33.45 -73.36 24.32
N GLU A 23 -32.43 -73.96 24.93
CA GLU A 23 -31.12 -73.33 25.11
C GLU A 23 -30.41 -73.14 23.78
N THR A 24 -30.42 -74.16 22.90
CA THR A 24 -29.83 -74.05 21.57
C THR A 24 -30.51 -72.95 20.75
N ALA A 25 -31.84 -72.85 20.81
CA ALA A 25 -32.56 -71.79 20.10
C ALA A 25 -32.20 -70.38 20.60
N LYS A 26 -31.99 -70.20 21.92
CA LYS A 26 -31.54 -68.93 22.51
C LYS A 26 -30.12 -68.58 22.04
N LEU A 27 -29.22 -69.56 22.05
CA LEU A 27 -27.84 -69.37 21.60
C LEU A 27 -27.78 -69.05 20.10
N GLU A 28 -28.58 -69.72 19.27
CA GLU A 28 -28.67 -69.42 17.84
C GLU A 28 -29.18 -68.00 17.57
N ALA A 29 -30.19 -67.55 18.32
CA ALA A 29 -30.69 -66.18 18.23
C ALA A 29 -29.61 -65.16 18.60
N GLU A 30 -28.84 -65.42 19.66
CA GLU A 30 -27.76 -64.54 20.10
C GLU A 30 -26.58 -64.53 19.12
N VAL A 31 -26.21 -65.69 18.57
CA VAL A 31 -25.20 -65.80 17.51
C VAL A 31 -25.63 -65.01 16.28
N SER A 32 -26.90 -65.09 15.87
CA SER A 32 -27.44 -64.32 14.76
C SER A 32 -27.37 -62.81 15.04
N ARG A 33 -27.75 -62.38 16.26
CA ARG A 33 -27.70 -60.99 16.70
C ARG A 33 -26.27 -60.45 16.66
N LEU A 34 -25.32 -61.16 17.27
CA LEU A 34 -23.91 -60.79 17.31
C LEU A 34 -23.29 -60.77 15.91
N THR A 35 -23.66 -61.70 15.04
CA THR A 35 -23.21 -61.73 13.65
C THR A 35 -23.67 -60.48 12.89
N GLY A 36 -24.92 -60.07 13.10
CA GLY A 36 -25.46 -58.83 12.53
C GLY A 36 -24.72 -57.59 13.04
N GLU A 37 -24.43 -57.54 14.34
CA GLU A 37 -23.68 -56.45 14.98
C GLU A 37 -22.24 -56.35 14.43
N VAL A 38 -21.53 -57.48 14.30
CA VAL A 38 -20.19 -57.53 13.70
C VAL A 38 -20.21 -57.07 12.25
N ALA A 39 -21.22 -57.46 11.45
CA ALA A 39 -21.35 -57.01 10.07
C ALA A 39 -21.57 -55.48 10.00
N ALA A 40 -22.42 -54.92 10.87
CA ALA A 40 -22.67 -53.49 10.94
C ALA A 40 -21.41 -52.70 11.35
N LEU A 41 -20.70 -53.16 12.39
CA LEU A 41 -19.44 -52.54 12.84
C LEU A 41 -18.35 -52.62 11.76
N THR A 42 -18.27 -53.74 11.04
CA THR A 42 -17.34 -53.88 9.91
C THR A 42 -17.65 -52.87 8.81
N ALA A 43 -18.92 -52.72 8.44
CA ALA A 43 -19.34 -51.73 7.46
C ALA A 43 -18.99 -50.29 7.92
N GLN A 44 -19.27 -49.95 9.18
CA GLN A 44 -18.90 -48.65 9.76
C GLN A 44 -17.38 -48.41 9.71
N ARG A 45 -16.59 -49.40 10.10
CA ARG A 45 -15.12 -49.32 10.04
C ARG A 45 -14.64 -49.04 8.62
N THR A 46 -15.13 -49.77 7.62
CA THR A 46 -14.71 -49.54 6.22
C THR A 46 -15.11 -48.17 5.70
N SER A 47 -16.26 -47.62 6.15
CA SER A 47 -16.69 -46.26 5.82
C SER A 47 -15.75 -45.22 6.41
N LEU A 48 -15.41 -45.36 7.70
CA LEU A 48 -14.45 -44.47 8.37
C LEU A 48 -13.06 -44.54 7.75
N GLU A 49 -12.58 -45.73 7.39
CA GLU A 49 -11.29 -45.88 6.70
C GLU A 49 -11.26 -45.15 5.35
N LYS A 50 -12.37 -45.14 4.60
CA LYS A 50 -12.49 -44.36 3.37
C LYS A 50 -12.44 -42.86 3.64
N GLN A 51 -13.11 -42.39 4.70
CA GLN A 51 -13.09 -40.98 5.09
C GLN A 51 -11.69 -40.53 5.50
N VAL A 52 -10.96 -41.33 6.29
CA VAL A 52 -9.57 -41.04 6.67
C VAL A 52 -8.69 -40.88 5.43
N ARG A 53 -8.77 -41.82 4.48
CA ARG A 53 -8.02 -41.73 3.22
C ARG A 53 -8.38 -40.50 2.39
N GLN A 54 -9.63 -40.05 2.44
CA GLN A 54 -10.04 -38.83 1.77
C GLN A 54 -9.42 -37.60 2.44
N PHE A 55 -9.47 -37.52 3.77
CA PHE A 55 -8.84 -36.43 4.52
C PHE A 55 -7.32 -36.37 4.32
N GLU A 56 -6.64 -37.52 4.24
CA GLU A 56 -5.21 -37.57 3.92
C GLU A 56 -4.91 -36.91 2.56
N LYS A 57 -5.71 -37.23 1.53
CA LYS A 57 -5.57 -36.61 0.19
C LYS A 57 -5.88 -35.12 0.20
N ASP A 58 -6.92 -34.71 0.92
CA ASP A 58 -7.30 -33.31 1.04
C ASP A 58 -6.18 -32.51 1.74
N MET A 59 -5.60 -33.07 2.81
CA MET A 59 -4.46 -32.47 3.51
C MET A 59 -3.22 -32.36 2.63
N ASP A 60 -2.93 -33.36 1.81
CA ASP A 60 -1.82 -33.28 0.86
C ASP A 60 -2.06 -32.21 -0.22
N THR A 61 -3.29 -32.08 -0.69
CA THR A 61 -3.68 -31.02 -1.63
C THR A 61 -3.52 -29.64 -1.00
N ILE A 62 -3.96 -29.46 0.24
CA ILE A 62 -3.78 -28.21 1.00
C ILE A 62 -2.28 -27.92 1.18
N ARG A 63 -1.47 -28.91 1.57
CA ARG A 63 -0.01 -28.73 1.71
C ARG A 63 0.64 -28.28 0.39
N GLN A 64 0.24 -28.87 -0.74
CA GLN A 64 0.73 -28.46 -2.05
C GLN A 64 0.30 -27.03 -2.41
N ALA A 65 -0.96 -26.66 -2.15
CA ALA A 65 -1.45 -25.31 -2.36
C ALA A 65 -0.68 -24.28 -1.53
N VAL A 66 -0.47 -24.56 -0.24
CA VAL A 66 0.33 -23.70 0.66
C VAL A 66 1.77 -23.55 0.17
N ARG A 67 2.43 -24.65 -0.24
CA ARG A 67 3.77 -24.57 -0.85
C ARG A 67 3.77 -23.72 -2.12
N GLY A 68 2.76 -23.85 -2.97
CA GLY A 68 2.61 -23.04 -4.17
C GLY A 68 2.45 -21.55 -3.86
N ILE A 69 1.72 -21.21 -2.79
CA ILE A 69 1.58 -19.83 -2.30
C ILE A 69 2.92 -19.32 -1.73
N ASP A 70 3.62 -20.11 -0.92
CA ASP A 70 4.94 -19.73 -0.36
C ASP A 70 5.96 -19.48 -1.48
N ILE A 71 6.07 -20.38 -2.46
CA ILE A 71 6.92 -20.19 -3.64
C ILE A 71 6.53 -18.92 -4.39
N ARG A 72 5.23 -18.68 -4.61
CA ARG A 72 4.74 -17.47 -5.28
C ARG A 72 5.07 -16.20 -4.48
N SER A 73 4.92 -16.23 -3.17
CA SER A 73 5.31 -15.13 -2.29
C SER A 73 6.80 -14.85 -2.40
N ARG A 74 7.66 -15.86 -2.33
CA ARG A 74 9.12 -15.68 -2.47
C ARG A 74 9.52 -15.17 -3.85
N THR A 75 8.81 -15.58 -4.90
CA THR A 75 9.13 -15.21 -6.29
C THR A 75 8.56 -13.85 -6.70
N TYR A 76 7.46 -13.41 -6.11
CA TYR A 76 6.76 -12.17 -6.51
C TYR A 76 6.64 -11.12 -5.40
N GLY A 77 7.02 -11.39 -4.16
CA GLY A 77 6.85 -10.43 -3.08
C GLY A 77 7.57 -10.78 -1.79
N ALA A 78 8.77 -10.22 -1.62
CA ALA A 78 9.06 -9.41 -0.44
C ALA A 78 10.26 -8.51 -0.77
N ASP A 79 10.04 -7.21 -0.64
CA ASP A 79 11.02 -6.13 -0.57
C ASP A 79 11.61 -5.56 -1.87
N GLU A 80 12.57 -6.18 -2.55
CA GLU A 80 13.44 -5.37 -3.42
C GLU A 80 12.76 -4.79 -4.68
N ARG A 81 11.94 -5.58 -5.41
CA ARG A 81 11.38 -5.11 -6.69
C ARG A 81 10.22 -4.14 -6.52
N SER A 82 9.37 -4.35 -5.52
CA SER A 82 8.27 -3.43 -5.21
C SER A 82 8.80 -2.14 -4.58
N GLN A 83 9.80 -2.23 -3.68
CA GLN A 83 10.47 -1.04 -3.14
C GLN A 83 11.23 -0.29 -4.24
N ALA A 84 11.98 -0.98 -5.11
CA ALA A 84 12.68 -0.33 -6.22
C ALA A 84 11.72 0.36 -7.20
N LEU A 85 10.56 -0.23 -7.49
CA LEU A 85 9.55 0.43 -8.32
C LEU A 85 8.96 1.67 -7.63
N MET A 86 8.68 1.58 -6.32
CA MET A 86 8.16 2.70 -5.54
C MET A 86 9.19 3.83 -5.41
N GLU A 87 10.46 3.49 -5.20
CA GLU A 87 11.56 4.43 -5.12
C GLU A 87 11.86 5.06 -6.49
N ALA A 88 11.85 4.29 -7.57
CA ALA A 88 11.98 4.81 -8.93
C ALA A 88 10.84 5.76 -9.30
N ALA A 89 9.60 5.44 -8.92
CA ALA A 89 8.45 6.32 -9.11
C ALA A 89 8.57 7.62 -8.29
N ALA A 90 9.06 7.52 -7.04
CA ALA A 90 9.32 8.68 -6.20
C ALA A 90 10.45 9.54 -6.76
N ALA A 91 11.52 8.94 -7.28
CA ALA A 91 12.62 9.64 -7.94
C ALA A 91 12.17 10.36 -9.22
N ALA A 92 11.39 9.70 -10.07
CA ALA A 92 10.79 10.30 -11.26
C ALA A 92 9.85 11.47 -10.93
N SER A 93 9.09 11.35 -9.83
CA SER A 93 8.23 12.44 -9.36
C SER A 93 9.04 13.65 -8.90
N ARG A 94 10.16 13.43 -8.18
CA ARG A 94 11.07 14.51 -7.75
C ARG A 94 11.71 15.23 -8.94
N THR A 95 12.17 14.49 -9.95
CA THR A 95 12.78 15.10 -11.15
C THR A 95 11.75 15.89 -11.96
N SER A 96 10.52 15.38 -12.09
CA SER A 96 9.42 16.10 -12.73
C SER A 96 9.12 17.43 -12.02
N MET A 97 8.96 17.42 -10.69
CA MET A 97 8.74 18.64 -9.91
C MET A 97 9.90 19.63 -10.01
N ALA A 98 11.14 19.13 -10.06
CA ALA A 98 12.32 19.98 -10.26
C ALA A 98 12.31 20.65 -11.64
N HIS A 99 11.89 19.92 -12.69
CA HIS A 99 11.74 20.48 -14.04
C HIS A 99 10.69 21.59 -14.06
N VAL A 100 9.51 21.35 -13.48
CA VAL A 100 8.44 22.35 -13.35
C VAL A 100 8.95 23.59 -12.61
N GLY A 101 9.66 23.42 -11.49
CA GLY A 101 10.22 24.55 -10.73
C GLY A 101 11.25 25.38 -11.51
N VAL A 102 12.08 24.73 -12.34
CA VAL A 102 12.99 25.45 -13.27
C VAL A 102 12.19 26.17 -14.35
N GLY A 103 11.16 25.54 -14.90
CA GLY A 103 10.25 26.13 -15.88
C GLY A 103 9.54 27.37 -15.37
N ILE A 104 9.03 27.35 -14.13
CA ILE A 104 8.40 28.51 -13.48
C ILE A 104 9.42 29.65 -13.33
N ARG A 105 10.64 29.36 -12.86
CA ARG A 105 11.71 30.37 -12.74
C ARG A 105 12.12 30.98 -14.09
N LYS A 106 12.08 30.18 -15.17
CA LYS A 106 12.35 30.64 -16.54
C LYS A 106 11.13 31.27 -17.22
N GLY A 107 9.98 31.32 -16.56
CA GLY A 107 8.73 31.85 -17.11
C GLY A 107 8.13 31.01 -18.24
N THR A 108 8.50 29.72 -18.36
CA THR A 108 7.94 28.80 -19.35
C THR A 108 6.80 27.95 -18.81
N HIS A 109 6.60 27.93 -17.49
CA HIS A 109 5.50 27.22 -16.84
C HIS A 109 4.68 28.17 -15.96
N ASP A 110 3.39 27.89 -15.83
CA ASP A 110 2.47 28.61 -14.94
C ASP A 110 2.79 28.28 -13.46
N PRO A 111 3.02 29.28 -12.59
CA PRO A 111 3.28 29.05 -11.16
C PRO A 111 2.11 28.43 -10.41
N VAL A 112 0.87 28.54 -10.89
CA VAL A 112 -0.32 28.02 -10.22
C VAL A 112 -0.58 26.57 -10.61
N THR A 113 -0.48 26.25 -11.91
CA THR A 113 -0.82 24.92 -12.42
C THR A 113 0.40 24.03 -12.67
N GLY A 114 1.60 24.59 -12.77
CA GLY A 114 2.82 23.86 -13.13
C GLY A 114 2.85 23.36 -14.58
N LEU A 115 1.89 23.77 -15.41
CA LEU A 115 1.82 23.40 -16.82
C LEU A 115 2.67 24.34 -17.66
N GLU A 116 3.19 23.83 -18.79
CA GLU A 116 3.89 24.65 -19.77
C GLU A 116 2.95 25.67 -20.41
N TYR A 117 3.44 26.90 -20.60
CA TYR A 117 2.72 27.89 -21.37
C TYR A 117 2.69 27.50 -22.85
N THR A 118 1.50 27.17 -23.33
CA THR A 118 1.16 27.00 -24.74
C THR A 118 0.58 28.31 -25.31
N ALA A 119 0.39 28.37 -26.63
CA ALA A 119 -0.15 29.55 -27.31
C ALA A 119 -1.47 30.05 -26.71
N ASP A 120 -2.27 29.15 -26.14
CA ASP A 120 -3.59 29.43 -25.58
C ASP A 120 -3.59 29.69 -24.05
N THR A 121 -2.52 29.28 -23.35
CA THR A 121 -2.45 29.33 -21.88
C THR A 121 -1.50 30.40 -21.35
N LYS A 122 -0.69 31.01 -22.24
CA LYS A 122 0.13 32.16 -21.87
C LYS A 122 -0.78 33.32 -21.49
N THR A 123 -0.72 33.75 -20.24
CA THR A 123 -1.43 34.94 -19.78
C THR A 123 -0.85 36.18 -20.48
N VAL A 124 -1.45 36.58 -21.59
CA VAL A 124 -1.12 37.84 -22.26
C VAL A 124 -1.93 38.94 -21.57
N ARG A 125 -1.24 39.91 -20.97
CA ARG A 125 -1.90 41.11 -20.44
C ARG A 125 -2.44 41.91 -21.63
N ASP A 126 -3.75 42.16 -21.64
CA ASP A 126 -4.35 43.00 -22.67
C ASP A 126 -3.91 44.46 -22.50
N LEU A 127 -3.25 44.99 -23.53
CA LEU A 127 -2.75 46.37 -23.58
C LEU A 127 -3.75 47.30 -24.30
N SER A 128 -5.01 46.88 -24.43
CA SER A 128 -6.08 47.72 -24.96
C SER A 128 -6.27 49.00 -24.14
N ALA A 129 -6.68 50.09 -24.81
CA ALA A 129 -6.86 51.39 -24.17
C ALA A 129 -7.94 51.32 -23.07
N GLY A 130 -7.54 51.58 -21.83
CA GLY A 130 -8.42 51.55 -20.65
C GLY A 130 -8.04 50.50 -19.60
N THR A 131 -7.11 49.59 -19.89
CA THR A 131 -6.57 48.66 -18.89
C THR A 131 -5.58 49.35 -17.94
N PRO A 132 -5.44 48.87 -16.68
CA PRO A 132 -4.54 49.49 -15.71
C PRO A 132 -3.10 49.51 -16.24
N LYS A 133 -2.50 50.70 -16.25
CA LYS A 133 -1.11 50.91 -16.67
C LYS A 133 -0.17 50.01 -15.86
N VAL A 134 0.87 49.50 -16.49
CA VAL A 134 1.92 48.74 -15.80
C VAL A 134 2.56 49.68 -14.77
N THR A 135 2.55 49.26 -13.51
CA THR A 135 3.17 50.02 -12.42
C THR A 135 4.69 49.88 -12.47
N SER A 136 5.44 50.87 -11.96
CA SER A 136 6.90 50.79 -11.86
C SER A 136 7.35 49.55 -11.07
N ALA A 137 6.62 49.23 -10.00
CA ALA A 137 6.86 48.03 -9.19
C ALA A 137 6.64 46.71 -9.96
N GLU A 138 5.68 46.65 -10.88
CA GLU A 138 5.50 45.50 -11.77
C GLU A 138 6.65 45.39 -12.79
N LEU A 139 7.12 46.51 -13.34
CA LEU A 139 8.25 46.52 -14.28
C LEU A 139 9.56 46.07 -13.62
N GLU A 140 9.85 46.55 -12.41
CA GLU A 140 11.03 46.16 -11.63
C GLU A 140 11.01 44.67 -11.27
N ARG A 141 9.82 44.09 -11.03
CA ARG A 141 9.66 42.67 -10.77
C ARG A 141 9.89 41.80 -12.02
N ILE A 142 9.51 42.28 -13.19
CA ILE A 142 9.64 41.55 -14.47
C ILE A 142 11.05 41.72 -15.05
N PHE A 143 11.65 42.90 -14.87
CA PHE A 143 12.98 43.25 -15.38
C PHE A 143 13.87 43.74 -14.23
N PRO A 144 14.38 42.82 -13.38
CA PRO A 144 15.23 43.21 -12.25
C PRO A 144 16.54 43.89 -12.69
N GLU A 145 16.97 43.72 -13.94
CA GLU A 145 18.13 44.43 -14.50
C GLU A 145 17.85 45.89 -14.88
N MET A 146 16.58 46.28 -14.99
CA MET A 146 16.14 47.67 -15.22
C MET A 146 15.90 48.43 -13.91
N ALA A 147 15.80 47.70 -12.78
CA ALA A 147 15.90 48.31 -11.47
C ALA A 147 17.35 48.78 -11.32
N GLY A 148 17.58 50.08 -11.49
CA GLY A 148 18.91 50.67 -11.27
C GLY A 148 19.47 50.29 -9.90
N PRO A 149 20.79 50.44 -9.68
CA PRO A 149 21.42 50.06 -8.43
C PRO A 149 20.67 50.71 -7.26
N VAL A 150 20.09 49.88 -6.40
CA VAL A 150 19.47 50.34 -5.16
C VAL A 150 20.61 50.78 -4.25
N THR A 151 21.01 52.05 -4.34
CA THR A 151 21.86 52.65 -3.33
C THR A 151 21.01 52.77 -2.09
N TYR A 152 21.17 51.82 -1.17
CA TYR A 152 20.83 52.05 0.22
C TYR A 152 21.73 53.19 0.68
N VAL A 153 21.22 54.42 0.67
CA VAL A 153 21.84 55.48 1.46
C VAL A 153 21.52 55.11 2.90
N THR A 154 22.44 54.40 3.54
CA THR A 154 22.49 54.40 5.00
C THR A 154 22.73 55.85 5.42
N GLU A 155 22.03 56.30 6.46
CA GLU A 155 22.11 57.68 6.96
C GLU A 155 23.53 58.11 7.36
N GLU A 156 24.52 57.20 7.35
CA GLU A 156 25.95 57.48 7.58
C GLU A 156 26.70 58.07 6.37
N GLU A 157 26.23 57.93 5.11
CA GLU A 157 26.93 58.46 3.93
C GLU A 157 26.46 59.86 3.49
N ALA A 158 25.35 60.36 4.05
CA ALA A 158 24.85 61.70 3.77
C ALA A 158 25.76 62.80 4.37
N GLU A 159 26.42 62.53 5.51
CA GLU A 159 27.32 63.51 6.17
C GLU A 159 28.71 63.64 5.50
N ALA A 160 29.14 62.64 4.70
CA ALA A 160 30.41 62.71 3.98
C ALA A 160 30.34 63.56 2.69
N SER A 161 29.12 63.80 2.16
CA SER A 161 28.94 64.61 0.94
C SER A 161 28.85 66.13 1.21
N PHE A 162 28.55 66.54 2.45
CA PHE A 162 28.46 67.97 2.82
C PHE A 162 29.81 68.58 3.24
N THR A 163 30.82 67.75 3.57
CA THR A 163 32.17 68.22 3.95
C THR A 163 33.14 68.34 2.77
N ALA A 164 32.83 67.76 1.61
CA ALA A 164 33.61 67.94 0.39
C ALA A 164 33.34 69.29 -0.32
N ASP A 165 32.12 69.83 -0.19
CA ASP A 165 31.74 71.11 -0.81
C ASP A 165 32.18 72.33 0.03
N ALA A 166 32.33 72.17 1.35
CA ALA A 166 32.92 73.21 2.22
C ALA A 166 34.45 73.37 2.04
N ALA A 167 35.17 72.30 1.67
CA ALA A 167 36.61 72.33 1.43
C ALA A 167 37.01 72.93 0.06
N LEU A 168 36.06 73.07 -0.86
CA LEU A 168 36.26 73.73 -2.16
C LEU A 168 36.05 75.25 -2.10
N LEU A 169 35.29 75.75 -1.11
CA LEU A 169 35.11 77.18 -0.87
C LEU A 169 36.30 77.84 -0.14
N ASP A 170 37.01 77.12 0.74
CA ASP A 170 38.17 77.66 1.48
C ASP A 170 39.46 77.79 0.64
N LYS A 171 39.59 77.02 -0.45
CA LYS A 171 40.68 77.18 -1.45
C LYS A 171 40.44 78.30 -2.46
N SER A 172 39.22 78.84 -2.53
CA SER A 172 38.89 79.96 -3.44
C SER A 172 39.11 81.33 -2.80
N VAL A 173 39.11 81.42 -1.46
CA VAL A 173 39.40 82.67 -0.72
C VAL A 173 40.91 82.89 -0.55
N SER A 174 41.70 81.81 -0.46
CA SER A 174 43.16 81.90 -0.32
C SER A 174 43.93 82.11 -1.65
N ALA A 175 43.23 82.14 -2.80
CA ALA A 175 43.81 82.45 -4.11
C ALA A 175 43.56 83.89 -4.60
N SER A 176 42.73 84.69 -3.91
CA SER A 176 42.47 86.10 -4.27
C SER A 176 43.25 87.13 -3.44
N GLU A 177 44.07 86.71 -2.46
CA GLU A 177 44.90 87.61 -1.63
C GLU A 177 46.40 87.65 -2.01
N ILE A 178 46.81 87.02 -3.12
CA ILE A 178 48.20 87.06 -3.63
C ILE A 178 48.32 87.80 -4.99
N ALA A 179 47.24 88.40 -5.49
CA ALA A 179 47.24 89.19 -6.73
C ALA A 179 46.78 90.65 -6.54
N GLY A 180 46.98 91.22 -5.36
CA GLY A 180 46.53 92.58 -5.03
C GLY A 180 47.24 93.24 -3.85
N ALA A 181 48.58 93.25 -3.85
CA ALA A 181 49.42 94.22 -3.14
C ALA A 181 50.81 94.25 -3.77
#